data_AF-A0A0L6U6A4-F1
#
_entry.id   AF-A0A0L6U6A4-F1
#
_cell.length_a   1.000
_cell.length_b   1.000
_cell.length_c   1.000
_cell.angle_alpha   90.00
_cell.angle_beta   90.00
_cell.angle_gamma   90.00
#
_symmetry.space_group_name_H-M   'P 1'
#
loop_
_entity.id
_entity.type
_entity.pdbx_description
1 polymer ?
#
loop_
_entity_poly.entity_id
_entity_poly.type
_entity_poly.pdbx_seq_one_letter_code
_entity_poly.pdbx_strand_id
1 'polypeptide(L)'
;MSETKETTRIRLTTENYLVWCVQMKAKLFCLGAWDIVNGVTVKPRKAEDQLSWTKKNESAYVEIIDHLDTDNVAFVGGAVPDAHDFDSARPSYTKG
;
A
#
# COMPACT_ATOMS: atom_id res chain seq x y z
N MET A 1 24.28 -0.57 -15.57
CA MET A 1 23.48 -1.80 -15.76
C MET A 1 22.20 -1.61 -14.98
N SER A 2 21.06 -1.55 -15.65
CA SER A 2 19.78 -1.44 -14.96
C SER A 2 19.45 -2.84 -14.43
N GLU A 3 19.56 -3.04 -13.12
CA GLU A 3 19.06 -4.24 -12.46
C GLU A 3 17.55 -4.30 -12.71
N THR A 4 17.12 -5.18 -13.61
CA THR A 4 15.72 -5.59 -13.69
C THR A 4 15.44 -6.37 -12.42
N LYS A 5 14.96 -5.66 -11.39
CA LYS A 5 14.32 -6.26 -10.23
C LYS A 5 13.16 -7.08 -10.80
N GLU A 6 13.35 -8.40 -10.96
CA GLU A 6 12.27 -9.29 -11.37
C GLU A 6 11.25 -9.31 -10.23
N THR A 7 10.31 -8.37 -10.25
CA THR A 7 9.18 -8.41 -9.33
C THR A 7 8.25 -9.51 -9.81
N THR A 8 8.33 -10.67 -9.15
CA THR A 8 7.38 -11.76 -9.38
C THR A 8 6.02 -11.30 -8.85
N ARG A 9 5.20 -10.72 -9.73
CA ARG A 9 3.80 -10.40 -9.42
C ARG A 9 3.04 -11.71 -9.24
N ILE A 10 2.22 -11.79 -8.20
CA ILE A 10 1.51 -13.02 -7.85
C ILE A 10 0.00 -12.78 -7.90
N ARG A 11 -0.72 -13.71 -8.55
CA ARG A 11 -2.17 -13.79 -8.41
C ARG A 11 -2.53 -14.49 -7.11
N LEU A 12 -3.07 -13.78 -6.13
CA LEU A 12 -3.57 -14.35 -4.89
C LEU A 12 -4.71 -15.35 -5.11
N THR A 13 -4.59 -16.50 -4.47
CA THR A 13 -5.58 -17.56 -4.37
C THR A 13 -5.64 -18.01 -2.91
N THR A 14 -6.65 -18.80 -2.55
CA THR A 14 -6.74 -19.40 -1.21
C THR A 14 -5.53 -20.28 -0.86
N GLU A 15 -4.85 -20.83 -1.86
CA GLU A 15 -3.70 -21.72 -1.69
C GLU A 15 -2.39 -20.98 -1.43
N ASN A 16 -2.21 -19.79 -2.03
CA ASN A 16 -0.95 -19.03 -1.92
C ASN A 16 -1.03 -17.81 -0.99
N TYR A 17 -2.23 -17.44 -0.52
CA TYR A 17 -2.44 -16.26 0.33
C TYR A 17 -1.57 -16.29 1.60
N LEU A 18 -1.53 -17.42 2.31
CA LEU A 18 -0.74 -17.55 3.53
C LEU A 18 0.76 -17.35 3.30
N VAL A 19 1.28 -17.95 2.22
CA VAL A 19 2.70 -17.82 1.85
C VAL A 19 3.01 -16.37 1.49
N TRP A 20 2.15 -15.73 0.71
CA TRP A 20 2.27 -14.32 0.36
C TRP A 20 2.23 -13.42 1.61
N CYS A 21 1.33 -13.67 2.56
CA CYS A 21 1.26 -12.92 3.81
C CYS A 21 2.56 -12.98 4.60
N VAL A 22 3.19 -14.16 4.71
CA VAL A 22 4.48 -14.31 5.40
C VAL A 22 5.59 -13.53 4.70
N GLN A 23 5.67 -13.63 3.38
CA GLN A 23 6.65 -12.89 2.57
C GLN A 23 6.45 -11.37 2.68
N MET A 24 5.21 -10.90 2.57
CA MET A 24 4.86 -9.49 2.64
C MET A 24 5.13 -8.93 4.05
N LYS A 25 4.82 -9.70 5.10
CA LYS A 25 5.14 -9.33 6.48
C LYS A 25 6.65 -9.14 6.67
N ALA A 26 7.48 -10.05 6.15
CA ALA A 26 8.94 -9.91 6.23
C ALA A 26 9.43 -8.64 5.50
N LYS A 27 8.91 -8.37 4.30
CA LYS A 27 9.24 -7.15 3.54
C LYS A 27 8.85 -5.87 4.29
N LEU A 28 7.63 -5.83 4.84
CA LEU A 28 7.14 -4.68 5.60
C LEU A 28 7.91 -4.47 6.92
N PHE A 29 8.42 -5.53 7.55
CA PHE A 29 9.34 -5.41 8.67
C PHE A 29 10.67 -4.78 8.26
N CYS A 30 11.26 -5.21 7.14
CA CYS A 30 12.48 -4.60 6.61
C CYS A 30 12.29 -3.11 6.27
N LEU A 31 11.09 -2.73 5.83
CA LEU A 31 10.72 -1.33 5.57
C LEU A 31 10.37 -0.53 6.85
N GLY A 32 10.26 -1.19 8.01
CA GLY A 32 9.81 -0.56 9.25
C GLY A 32 8.38 -0.02 9.17
N ALA A 33 7.53 -0.66 8.36
CA ALA A 33 6.17 -0.24 8.07
C ALA A 33 5.10 -1.29 8.47
N TRP A 34 5.51 -2.46 8.97
CA TRP A 34 4.58 -3.48 9.46
C TRP A 34 3.62 -2.94 10.52
N ASP A 35 4.12 -2.16 11.48
CA ASP A 35 3.29 -1.58 12.55
C ASP A 35 2.29 -0.53 12.05
N ILE A 36 2.52 0.04 10.86
CA ILE A 36 1.56 0.93 10.22
C ILE A 36 0.45 0.08 9.57
N VAL A 37 0.84 -0.93 8.78
CA VAL A 37 -0.10 -1.79 8.05
C VAL A 37 -0.97 -2.63 8.99
N ASN A 38 -0.43 -3.08 10.12
CA ASN A 38 -1.17 -3.86 11.11
C ASN A 38 -2.04 -3.01 12.05
N GLY A 39 -1.99 -1.67 11.92
CA GLY A 39 -2.77 -0.73 12.74
C GLY A 39 -2.24 -0.43 14.15
N VAL A 40 -1.07 -0.95 14.53
CA VAL A 40 -0.43 -0.65 15.83
C VAL A 40 -0.01 0.83 15.91
N THR A 41 0.49 1.38 14.80
CA THR A 41 0.92 2.78 14.69
C THR A 41 -0.09 3.58 13.86
N VAL A 42 -0.89 4.40 14.54
CA VAL A 42 -1.82 5.34 13.89
C VAL A 42 -1.11 6.60 13.39
N LYS A 43 -1.70 7.30 12.42
CA LYS A 43 -1.17 8.57 11.90
C LYS A 43 -0.99 9.58 13.05
N PRO A 44 0.22 10.12 13.27
CA PRO A 44 0.49 11.09 14.34
C PRO A 44 -0.31 12.39 14.15
N ARG A 45 -0.47 13.18 15.22
CA ARG A 45 -1.09 14.53 15.14
C ARG A 45 -0.10 15.63 14.81
N LYS A 46 1.17 15.46 15.15
CA LYS A 46 2.23 16.44 14.89
C LYS A 46 2.65 16.38 13.42
N ALA A 47 2.72 17.54 12.78
CA ALA A 47 3.05 17.63 11.35
C ALA A 47 4.44 17.05 11.01
N GLU A 48 5.42 17.26 11.89
CA GLU A 48 6.78 16.72 11.76
C GLU A 48 6.81 15.18 11.67
N ASP A 49 6.05 14.51 12.54
CA ASP A 49 5.96 13.05 12.60
C ASP A 49 5.04 12.50 11.49
N GLN A 50 4.00 13.25 11.11
CA GLN A 50 3.08 12.88 10.03
C GLN A 50 3.79 12.68 8.70
N LEU A 51 4.76 13.54 8.35
CA LEU A 51 5.49 13.41 7.10
C LEU A 51 6.23 12.07 7.03
N SER A 52 6.91 11.69 8.11
CA SER A 52 7.66 10.43 8.19
C SER A 52 6.74 9.21 8.15
N TRP A 53 5.61 9.27 8.86
CA TRP A 53 4.59 8.23 8.87
C TRP A 53 3.97 8.05 7.47
N THR A 54 3.63 9.16 6.81
CA THR A 54 2.98 9.15 5.50
C THR A 54 3.89 8.53 4.44
N LYS A 55 5.18 8.89 4.41
CA LYS A 55 6.18 8.28 3.52
C LYS A 55 6.31 6.77 3.72
N LYS A 56 6.31 6.30 4.98
CA LYS A 56 6.36 4.86 5.28
C LYS A 56 5.08 4.15 4.86
N ASN A 57 3.92 4.76 5.09
CA ASN A 57 2.63 4.23 4.66
C ASN A 57 2.55 4.10 3.13
N GLU A 58 2.99 5.13 2.40
CA GLU A 58 3.08 5.12 0.94
C GLU A 58 4.06 4.04 0.44
N SER A 59 5.23 3.92 1.09
CA SER A 59 6.22 2.89 0.73
C SER A 59 5.68 1.47 0.94
N ALA A 60 4.95 1.24 2.04
CA ALA A 60 4.28 -0.04 2.29
C ALA A 60 3.20 -0.34 1.24
N TYR A 61 2.40 0.65 0.87
CA TYR A 61 1.39 0.52 -0.18
C TYR A 61 2.04 0.12 -1.51
N VAL A 62 3.10 0.82 -1.93
CA VAL A 62 3.82 0.50 -3.17
C VAL A 62 4.38 -0.92 -3.12
N GLU A 63 5.01 -1.34 -2.03
CA GLU A 63 5.55 -2.71 -1.90
C GLU A 63 4.45 -3.77 -1.99
N ILE A 64 3.30 -3.55 -1.36
CA ILE A 64 2.15 -4.46 -1.43
C ILE A 64 1.64 -4.58 -2.87
N ILE A 65 1.41 -3.45 -3.54
CA ILE A 65 0.87 -3.42 -4.90
C ILE A 65 1.86 -3.99 -5.92
N ASP A 66 3.16 -3.70 -5.81
CA ASP A 66 4.18 -4.19 -6.75
C ASP A 66 4.34 -5.72 -6.70
N HIS A 67 3.94 -6.35 -5.60
CA HIS A 67 3.95 -7.82 -5.43
C HIS A 67 2.60 -8.48 -5.71
N LEU A 68 1.62 -7.73 -6.25
CA LEU A 68 0.34 -8.26 -6.70
C LEU A 68 0.27 -8.25 -8.23
N ASP A 69 -0.36 -9.27 -8.79
CA ASP A 69 -0.76 -9.29 -10.20
C ASP A 69 -1.83 -8.23 -10.47
N THR A 70 -1.82 -7.64 -11.67
CA THR A 70 -2.77 -6.67 -12.20
C THR A 70 -4.22 -7.03 -11.92
N ASP A 71 -4.59 -8.32 -12.02
CA ASP A 71 -5.94 -8.80 -11.71
C ASP A 71 -6.34 -8.57 -10.25
N ASN A 72 -5.40 -8.74 -9.30
CA ASN A 72 -5.64 -8.43 -7.89
C ASN A 72 -5.57 -6.94 -7.60
N VAL A 73 -4.72 -6.20 -8.31
CA VAL A 73 -4.65 -4.74 -8.16
C VAL A 73 -5.97 -4.10 -8.58
N ALA A 74 -6.59 -4.56 -9.67
CA ALA A 74 -7.90 -4.09 -10.11
C ALA A 74 -9.00 -4.40 -9.07
N PHE A 75 -8.94 -5.56 -8.42
CA PHE A 75 -9.86 -5.93 -7.35
C PHE A 75 -9.69 -5.05 -6.10
N VAL A 76 -8.45 -4.79 -5.68
CA VAL A 76 -8.16 -3.90 -4.54
C VAL A 76 -8.59 -2.46 -4.86
N GLY A 77 -8.29 -1.95 -6.05
CA GLY A 77 -8.71 -0.61 -6.48
C GLY A 77 -10.23 -0.41 -6.57
N GLY A 78 -10.99 -1.46 -6.90
CA GLY A 78 -12.45 -1.41 -6.91
C GLY A 78 -13.12 -1.63 -5.55
N ALA A 79 -12.40 -2.20 -4.58
CA ALA A 79 -12.89 -2.48 -3.23
C ALA A 79 -12.57 -1.36 -2.21
N VAL A 80 -11.72 -0.40 -2.57
CA VAL A 80 -11.50 0.81 -1.76
C VAL A 80 -12.72 1.72 -1.91
N PRO A 81 -13.49 1.99 -0.84
CA PRO A 81 -14.59 2.94 -0.89
C PRO A 81 -14.05 4.34 -1.23
N ASP A 82 -14.80 5.16 -1.97
CA ASP A 82 -14.42 6.53 -2.35
C ASP A 82 -13.92 7.39 -1.16
N ALA A 83 -14.37 7.08 0.06
CA ALA A 83 -13.95 7.75 1.30
C ALA A 83 -12.49 7.46 1.75
N HIS A 84 -11.84 6.48 1.12
CA HIS A 84 -10.44 6.09 1.36
C HIS A 84 -9.59 6.16 0.09
N ASP A 85 -10.14 6.70 -1.00
CA ASP A 85 -9.33 7.11 -2.14
C ASP A 85 -8.33 8.19 -1.66
N PHE A 86 -7.12 8.19 -2.19
CA PHE A 86 -6.01 9.04 -1.73
C PHE A 86 -6.35 10.51 -1.98
N ASP A 87 -7.08 11.13 -1.05
CA ASP A 87 -7.48 12.54 -0.95
C ASP A 87 -7.23 13.30 -2.25
N SER A 88 -7.89 12.84 -3.32
CA SER A 88 -7.87 13.55 -4.59
C SER A 88 -8.89 14.62 -4.36
N ALA A 89 -8.42 15.71 -3.77
CA ALA A 89 -9.10 16.98 -3.76
C ALA A 89 -9.46 17.29 -5.21
N ARG A 90 -10.59 16.76 -5.69
CA ARG A 90 -11.22 17.21 -6.92
C ARG A 90 -11.58 18.65 -6.60
N PRO A 91 -10.98 19.64 -7.26
CA PRO A 91 -11.50 20.99 -7.18
C PRO A 91 -12.91 20.88 -7.76
N SER A 92 -13.92 21.03 -6.91
CA SER A 92 -15.28 21.23 -7.37
C SER A 92 -15.26 22.50 -8.20
N TYR A 93 -15.18 22.38 -9.52
CA TYR A 93 -15.47 23.49 -10.42
C TYR A 93 -16.95 23.82 -10.23
N THR A 94 -17.24 24.77 -9.34
CA THR A 94 -18.50 25.51 -9.35
C THR A 94 -18.54 26.27 -10.66
N LYS A 95 -19.36 25.78 -11.61
CA LYS A 95 -19.79 26.58 -12.76
C LYS A 95 -20.56 27.79 -12.22
N GLY A 96 -19.96 28.97 -12.36
CA GLY A 96 -20.68 30.23 -12.48
C GLY A 96 -21.11 30.46 -13.92
#